data_AF-A0A527ZKD5-F1
#
_entry.id   AF-A0A527ZKD5-F1
#
_cell.length_a   1.000
_cell.length_b   1.000
_cell.length_c   1.000
_cell.angle_alpha   90.00
_cell.angle_beta   90.00
_cell.angle_gamma   90.00
#
_symmetry.space_group_name_H-M   'P 1'
#
loop_
_entity.id
_entity.type
_entity.pdbx_description
1 polymer ?
#
loop_
_entity_poly.entity_id
_entity_poly.type
_entity_poly.pdbx_seq_one_letter_code
_entity_poly.pdbx_strand_id
1 'polypeptide(L)'
;GQLRLLDRRGKVQLEIPVLGKPVTALAATPDANYLAVAGIGDGILLLDAINLSPIRTLDTSGVAVWSLAFAAGGKTLLAGGADHLVREWNVETGERLGAATAGRTDPMARYADNPDAEVFRACVACHTLDPNDGNRAGPTLHGIFGRKIASVPGYHYSPAFRKMDIVWTPETVSELFELGPNAYTPGTKMPEQTISNAEDRAALIRFLQAETRTD
;
A
#
# COMPACT_ATOMS: atom_id res chain seq x y z
N GLY A 1 14.44 -14.11 -13.44
CA GLY A 1 14.42 -12.64 -13.55
C GLY A 1 15.69 -12.17 -14.23
N GLN A 2 15.58 -11.20 -15.13
CA GLN A 2 16.72 -10.62 -15.86
C GLN A 2 16.91 -9.15 -15.44
N LEU A 3 18.16 -8.71 -15.31
CA LEU A 3 18.52 -7.30 -15.23
C LEU A 3 18.97 -6.83 -16.61
N ARG A 4 18.51 -5.65 -17.04
CA ARG A 4 18.91 -5.02 -18.30
C ARG A 4 19.52 -3.65 -18.01
N LEU A 5 20.68 -3.38 -18.60
CA LEU A 5 21.25 -2.04 -18.67
C LEU A 5 20.84 -1.41 -20.00
N LEU A 6 20.20 -0.24 -19.95
CA LEU A 6 19.77 0.48 -21.14
C LEU A 6 20.54 1.80 -21.23
N ASP A 7 20.87 2.23 -22.45
CA ASP A 7 21.33 3.60 -22.66
C ASP A 7 20.17 4.61 -22.57
N ARG A 8 20.48 5.91 -22.65
CA ARG A 8 19.48 6.99 -22.61
C ARG A 8 18.47 6.96 -23.77
N ARG A 9 18.71 6.16 -24.80
CA ARG A 9 17.83 5.97 -25.96
C ARG A 9 17.00 4.68 -25.84
N GLY A 10 17.13 3.95 -24.74
CA GLY A 10 16.41 2.69 -24.51
C GLY A 10 17.03 1.48 -25.20
N LYS A 11 18.25 1.58 -25.74
CA LYS A 11 18.94 0.41 -26.31
C LYS A 11 19.52 -0.43 -25.18
N VAL A 12 19.23 -1.73 -25.19
CA VAL A 12 19.84 -2.70 -24.27
C VAL A 12 21.33 -2.80 -24.59
N GLN A 13 22.15 -2.47 -23.60
CA GLN A 13 23.61 -2.57 -23.64
C GLN A 13 24.09 -3.89 -23.02
N LEU A 14 23.36 -4.40 -22.03
CA LEU A 14 23.70 -5.63 -21.32
C LEU A 14 22.44 -6.29 -20.74
N GLU A 15 22.42 -7.63 -20.69
CA GLU A 15 21.39 -8.44 -20.06
C GLU A 15 22.05 -9.52 -19.19
N ILE A 16 21.62 -9.63 -17.93
CA ILE A 16 22.22 -10.53 -16.95
C ILE A 16 21.12 -11.29 -16.18
N PRO A 17 21.21 -12.63 -16.10
CA PRO A 17 20.31 -13.41 -15.24
C PRO A 17 20.68 -13.18 -13.78
N VAL A 18 19.69 -12.78 -12.98
CA VAL A 18 19.90 -12.39 -11.58
C VAL A 18 19.17 -13.31 -10.60
N LEU A 19 17.90 -13.63 -10.85
CA LEU A 19 17.06 -14.42 -9.95
C LEU A 19 16.37 -15.56 -10.71
N GLY A 20 15.98 -16.63 -10.03
CA GLY A 20 15.20 -17.72 -10.63
C GLY A 20 13.77 -17.31 -10.97
N LYS A 21 13.23 -16.34 -10.23
CA LYS A 21 11.84 -15.86 -10.32
C LYS A 21 11.74 -14.42 -10.86
N PRO A 22 10.53 -13.86 -11.07
CA PRO A 22 10.35 -12.47 -11.47
C PRO A 22 11.03 -11.50 -10.49
N VAL A 23 11.66 -10.47 -11.04
CA VAL A 23 12.21 -9.34 -10.29
C VAL A 23 11.05 -8.39 -9.97
N THR A 24 10.89 -8.04 -8.71
CA THR A 24 9.80 -7.18 -8.20
C THR A 24 10.32 -5.85 -7.69
N ALA A 25 11.60 -5.77 -7.30
CA ALA A 25 12.21 -4.55 -6.81
C ALA A 25 13.69 -4.42 -7.24
N LEU A 26 14.12 -3.17 -7.44
CA LEU A 26 15.50 -2.80 -7.76
C LEU A 26 15.82 -1.48 -7.05
N ALA A 27 17.00 -1.36 -6.45
CA ALA A 27 17.51 -0.10 -5.88
C ALA A 27 19.01 0.02 -6.11
N ALA A 28 19.52 1.23 -6.32
CA ALA A 28 20.95 1.52 -6.39
C ALA A 28 21.35 2.51 -5.29
N THR A 29 22.59 2.44 -4.79
CA THR A 29 23.11 3.47 -3.91
C THR A 29 23.34 4.78 -4.66
N PRO A 30 23.27 5.96 -4.00
CA PRO A 30 23.47 7.25 -4.66
C PRO A 30 24.86 7.40 -5.31
N ASP A 31 25.88 6.75 -4.76
CA ASP A 31 27.24 6.71 -5.29
C ASP A 31 27.42 5.66 -6.42
N ALA A 32 26.36 4.93 -6.77
CA ALA A 32 26.35 3.87 -7.78
C ALA A 32 27.39 2.77 -7.56
N ASN A 33 27.74 2.49 -6.30
CA ASN A 33 28.61 1.37 -5.94
C ASN A 33 27.84 0.05 -5.80
N TYR A 34 26.59 0.09 -5.34
CA TYR A 34 25.78 -1.10 -5.12
C TYR A 34 24.45 -1.06 -5.86
N LEU A 35 24.02 -2.23 -6.31
CA LEU A 35 22.69 -2.48 -6.87
C LEU A 35 22.08 -3.66 -6.13
N ALA A 36 20.89 -3.47 -5.56
CA ALA A 36 20.12 -4.51 -4.90
C ALA A 36 18.93 -4.90 -5.77
N VAL A 37 18.77 -6.20 -6.03
CA VAL A 37 17.71 -6.79 -6.84
C VAL A 37 16.95 -7.80 -5.98
N ALA A 38 15.63 -7.73 -5.94
CA ALA A 38 14.83 -8.71 -5.21
C ALA A 38 13.63 -9.21 -6.02
N GLY A 39 13.14 -10.37 -5.59
CA GLY A 39 12.05 -11.09 -6.22
C GLY A 39 11.22 -11.87 -5.20
N ILE A 40 10.56 -12.91 -5.69
CA ILE A 40 9.64 -13.72 -4.89
C ILE A 40 10.39 -14.88 -4.22
N GLY A 41 10.94 -14.66 -3.03
CA GLY A 41 11.49 -15.74 -2.19
C GLY A 41 12.88 -16.26 -2.56
N ASP A 42 13.61 -15.57 -3.45
CA ASP A 42 15.02 -15.87 -3.80
C ASP A 42 16.02 -15.05 -2.93
N GLY A 43 15.53 -14.32 -1.92
CA GLY A 43 16.30 -13.33 -1.17
C GLY A 43 16.52 -12.02 -1.95
N ILE A 44 17.46 -11.21 -1.48
CA ILE A 44 17.90 -9.97 -2.14
C ILE A 44 19.32 -10.19 -2.66
N LEU A 45 19.50 -10.12 -3.97
CA LEU A 45 20.82 -10.17 -4.59
C LEU A 45 21.46 -8.77 -4.56
N LEU A 46 22.58 -8.64 -3.85
CA LEU A 46 23.42 -7.46 -3.85
C LEU A 46 24.53 -7.64 -4.91
N LEU A 47 24.66 -6.65 -5.79
CA LEU A 47 25.60 -6.59 -6.89
C LEU A 47 26.51 -5.37 -6.74
N ASP A 48 27.74 -5.49 -7.24
CA ASP A 48 28.57 -4.34 -7.59
C ASP A 48 27.90 -3.63 -8.77
N ALA A 49 27.57 -2.36 -8.65
CA ALA A 49 26.80 -1.65 -9.68
C ALA A 49 27.63 -1.26 -10.91
N ILE A 50 28.96 -1.28 -10.82
CA ILE A 50 29.86 -0.95 -11.94
C ILE A 50 30.02 -2.16 -12.85
N ASN A 51 30.31 -3.31 -12.27
CA ASN A 51 30.62 -4.54 -13.00
C ASN A 51 29.42 -5.49 -13.08
N LEU A 52 28.34 -5.21 -12.35
CA LEU A 52 27.15 -6.05 -12.21
C LEU A 52 27.45 -7.48 -11.73
N SER A 53 28.52 -7.62 -10.96
CA SER A 53 28.93 -8.90 -10.38
C SER A 53 28.25 -9.14 -9.03
N PRO A 54 27.77 -10.37 -8.75
CA PRO A 54 27.24 -10.75 -7.44
C PRO A 54 28.24 -10.53 -6.33
N ILE A 55 27.82 -9.80 -5.29
CA ILE A 55 28.57 -9.65 -4.05
C ILE A 55 28.05 -10.68 -3.03
N ARG A 56 26.74 -10.72 -2.82
CA ARG A 56 26.07 -11.66 -1.89
C ARG A 56 24.56 -11.68 -2.04
N THR A 57 23.94 -12.68 -1.43
CA THR A 57 22.49 -12.76 -1.24
C THR A 57 22.14 -12.49 0.23
N LEU A 58 21.19 -11.60 0.46
CA LEU A 58 20.63 -11.30 1.77
C LEU A 58 19.36 -12.15 1.96
N ASP A 59 19.35 -12.94 3.03
CA ASP A 59 18.24 -13.86 3.30
C ASP A 59 17.00 -13.12 3.77
N THR A 60 15.88 -13.30 3.05
CA THR A 60 14.56 -12.77 3.40
C THR A 60 13.65 -13.82 4.04
N SER A 61 14.20 -15.01 4.34
CA SER A 61 13.48 -16.16 4.88
C SER A 61 12.30 -16.58 3.99
N GLY A 62 12.49 -16.51 2.67
CA GLY A 62 11.49 -16.90 1.67
C GLY A 62 10.37 -15.87 1.45
N VAL A 63 10.36 -14.74 2.16
CA VAL A 63 9.37 -13.68 1.97
C VAL A 63 9.60 -12.98 0.64
N ALA A 64 8.51 -12.75 -0.10
CA ALA A 64 8.54 -11.95 -1.33
C ALA A 64 8.80 -10.47 -0.99
N VAL A 65 9.74 -9.85 -1.69
CA VAL A 65 10.12 -8.45 -1.48
C VAL A 65 9.43 -7.58 -2.52
N TRP A 66 8.72 -6.54 -2.09
CA TRP A 66 7.99 -5.62 -2.97
C TRP A 66 8.69 -4.28 -3.16
N SER A 67 9.57 -3.90 -2.24
CA SER A 67 10.28 -2.62 -2.29
C SER A 67 11.68 -2.73 -1.72
N LEU A 68 12.62 -2.01 -2.31
CA LEU A 68 13.99 -1.86 -1.84
C LEU A 68 14.36 -0.37 -1.78
N ALA A 69 15.14 0.03 -0.78
CA ALA A 69 15.71 1.37 -0.70
C ALA A 69 17.03 1.35 0.07
N PHE A 70 18.02 2.10 -0.39
CA PHE A 70 19.22 2.37 0.41
C PHE A 70 19.01 3.61 1.28
N ALA A 71 19.47 3.56 2.53
CA ALA A 71 19.55 4.74 3.38
C ALA A 71 20.56 5.76 2.81
N ALA A 72 20.44 7.04 3.21
CA ALA A 72 21.23 8.15 2.65
C ALA A 72 22.77 7.95 2.70
N GLY A 73 23.28 7.12 3.61
CA GLY A 73 24.71 6.78 3.69
C GLY A 73 25.14 5.55 2.88
N GLY A 74 24.24 4.89 2.15
CA GLY A 74 24.53 3.70 1.33
C GLY A 74 24.84 2.41 2.10
N LYS A 75 25.04 2.49 3.42
CA LYS A 75 25.44 1.36 4.29
C LYS A 75 24.30 0.48 4.78
N THR A 76 23.06 0.94 4.64
CA THR A 76 21.87 0.21 5.08
C THR A 76 20.92 0.01 3.92
N LEU A 77 20.49 -1.22 3.71
CA LEU A 77 19.44 -1.58 2.77
C LEU A 77 18.14 -1.89 3.53
N LEU A 78 17.06 -1.25 3.11
CA LEU A 78 15.69 -1.46 3.58
C LEU A 78 14.94 -2.32 2.56
N ALA A 79 14.21 -3.33 3.03
CA ALA A 79 13.31 -4.12 2.19
C ALA A 79 11.92 -4.24 2.81
N GLY A 80 10.88 -4.00 2.01
CA GLY A 80 9.48 -4.20 2.37
C GLY A 80 8.98 -5.54 1.83
N GLY A 81 8.49 -6.40 2.72
CA GLY A 81 8.03 -7.74 2.39
C GLY A 81 6.52 -7.88 2.23
N ALA A 82 6.08 -8.99 1.63
CA ALA A 82 4.67 -9.40 1.56
C ALA A 82 4.02 -9.64 2.92
N ASP A 83 4.83 -9.81 3.97
CA ASP A 83 4.42 -10.00 5.35
C ASP A 83 4.22 -8.68 6.12
N HIS A 84 4.18 -7.55 5.41
CA HIS A 84 4.02 -6.20 5.98
C HIS A 84 5.16 -5.75 6.89
N LEU A 85 6.28 -6.47 6.86
CA LEU A 85 7.47 -6.14 7.64
C LEU A 85 8.50 -5.42 6.77
N VAL A 86 9.16 -4.45 7.38
CA VAL A 86 10.39 -3.84 6.90
C VAL A 86 11.56 -4.54 7.58
N ARG A 87 12.57 -4.86 6.79
CA ARG A 87 13.81 -5.48 7.25
C ARG A 87 14.98 -4.62 6.81
N GLU A 88 16.03 -4.65 7.62
CA GLU A 88 17.23 -3.85 7.42
C GLU A 88 18.46 -4.75 7.40
N TRP A 89 19.36 -4.49 6.45
CA TRP A 89 20.66 -5.14 6.37
C TRP A 89 21.77 -4.12 6.30
N ASN A 90 22.88 -4.45 6.93
CA ASN A 90 24.15 -3.81 6.68
C ASN A 90 24.64 -4.26 5.31
N VAL A 91 24.93 -3.32 4.43
CA VAL A 91 25.33 -3.61 3.04
C VAL A 91 26.72 -4.22 2.97
N GLU A 92 27.65 -3.79 3.83
CA GLU A 92 29.04 -4.25 3.87
C GLU A 92 29.15 -5.67 4.45
N THR A 93 28.48 -5.92 5.58
CA THR A 93 28.56 -7.22 6.27
C THR A 93 27.50 -8.21 5.80
N GLY A 94 26.42 -7.71 5.17
CA GLY A 94 25.20 -8.44 4.81
C GLY A 94 24.42 -9.00 6.01
N GLU A 95 24.75 -8.56 7.22
CA GLU A 95 24.04 -8.95 8.43
C GLU A 95 22.76 -8.16 8.58
N ARG A 96 21.75 -8.79 9.17
CA ARG A 96 20.49 -8.13 9.51
C ARG A 96 20.72 -7.19 10.70
N LEU A 97 20.33 -5.93 10.59
CA LEU A 97 20.59 -4.89 11.59
C LEU A 97 19.58 -4.86 12.75
N GLY A 98 18.60 -5.77 12.77
CA GLY A 98 17.63 -5.86 13.85
C GLY A 98 16.46 -6.80 13.53
N ALA A 99 15.48 -6.83 14.43
CA ALA A 99 14.21 -7.47 14.17
C ALA A 99 13.48 -6.78 13.01
N ALA A 100 12.61 -7.52 12.33
CA ALA A 100 11.72 -6.91 11.36
C ALA A 100 10.79 -5.94 12.09
N THR A 101 10.62 -4.75 11.55
CA THR A 101 9.69 -3.76 12.08
C THR A 101 8.44 -3.76 11.22
N ALA A 102 7.26 -3.62 11.84
CA ALA A 102 6.05 -3.40 11.06
C ALA A 102 6.20 -2.05 10.34
N GLY A 103 6.21 -2.05 9.01
CA GLY A 103 6.36 -0.82 8.21
C GLY A 103 5.18 0.14 8.39
N ARG A 104 4.04 -0.40 8.81
CA ARG A 104 2.88 0.26 9.42
C ARG A 104 2.32 -0.72 10.45
N THR A 105 1.95 -0.25 11.64
CA THR A 105 1.02 -1.02 12.49
C THR A 105 -0.25 -1.26 11.68
N ASP A 106 -0.69 -2.52 11.57
CA ASP A 106 -1.96 -2.82 10.91
C ASP A 106 -3.07 -2.01 11.60
N PRO A 107 -3.68 -1.01 10.91
CA PRO A 107 -4.72 -0.19 11.50
C PRO A 107 -5.96 -1.01 11.91
N MET A 108 -6.08 -2.24 11.39
CA MET A 108 -7.16 -3.17 11.69
C MET A 108 -6.84 -4.13 12.83
N ALA A 109 -5.60 -4.16 13.35
CA ALA A 109 -5.21 -5.09 14.41
C ALA A 109 -6.05 -4.93 15.69
N ARG A 110 -6.46 -3.69 16.02
CA ARG A 110 -7.33 -3.41 17.17
C ARG A 110 -8.77 -3.93 17.00
N TYR A 111 -9.14 -4.35 15.80
CA TYR A 111 -10.45 -4.89 15.45
C TYR A 111 -10.40 -6.38 15.12
N ALA A 112 -9.30 -7.08 15.46
CA ALA A 112 -9.12 -8.49 15.09
C ALA A 112 -10.25 -9.41 15.58
N ASP A 113 -10.89 -9.07 16.71
CA ASP A 113 -12.01 -9.82 17.29
C ASP A 113 -13.39 -9.30 16.86
N ASN A 114 -13.46 -8.32 15.96
CA ASN A 114 -14.71 -7.75 15.45
C ASN A 114 -15.01 -8.28 14.03
N PRO A 115 -15.94 -9.24 13.86
CA PRO A 115 -16.25 -9.79 12.54
C PRO A 115 -16.83 -8.75 11.57
N ASP A 116 -17.50 -7.70 12.08
CA ASP A 116 -18.04 -6.63 11.23
C ASP A 116 -16.94 -5.75 10.61
N ALA A 117 -15.73 -5.77 11.17
CA ALA A 117 -14.59 -5.00 10.67
C ALA A 117 -13.95 -5.59 9.41
N GLU A 118 -14.23 -6.87 9.08
CA GLU A 118 -13.55 -7.59 8.00
C GLU A 118 -13.79 -6.91 6.65
N VAL A 119 -15.02 -6.48 6.39
CA VAL A 119 -15.38 -5.76 5.15
C VAL A 119 -14.67 -4.42 5.05
N PHE A 120 -14.47 -3.73 6.18
CA PHE A 120 -13.79 -2.43 6.21
C PHE A 120 -12.27 -2.52 5.91
N ARG A 121 -11.65 -3.70 6.00
CA ARG A 121 -10.20 -3.86 5.73
C ARG A 121 -9.83 -3.40 4.32
N ALA A 122 -10.71 -3.56 3.34
CA ALA A 122 -10.50 -3.04 1.99
C ALA A 122 -10.54 -1.50 1.94
N CYS A 123 -11.36 -0.87 2.79
CA CYS A 123 -11.55 0.57 2.84
C CYS A 123 -10.39 1.31 3.51
N VAL A 124 -9.61 0.65 4.37
CA VAL A 124 -8.54 1.30 5.16
C VAL A 124 -7.41 1.85 4.30
N ALA A 125 -7.22 1.34 3.08
CA ALA A 125 -6.28 1.91 2.12
C ALA A 125 -6.65 3.35 1.73
N CYS A 126 -7.94 3.65 1.65
CA CYS A 126 -8.47 4.91 1.12
C CYS A 126 -9.02 5.84 2.21
N HIS A 127 -9.43 5.30 3.36
CA HIS A 127 -10.20 6.02 4.35
C HIS A 127 -9.67 5.83 5.77
N THR A 128 -9.77 6.89 6.57
CA THR A 128 -9.52 6.93 8.02
C THR A 128 -10.85 6.94 8.77
N LEU A 129 -10.83 6.48 10.03
CA LEU A 129 -11.99 6.50 10.93
C LEU A 129 -11.89 7.61 11.98
N ASP A 130 -10.66 7.94 12.40
CA ASP A 130 -10.38 9.00 13.36
C ASP A 130 -10.29 10.37 12.64
N PRO A 131 -10.80 11.46 13.23
CA PRO A 131 -10.69 12.78 12.63
C PRO A 131 -9.25 13.32 12.62
N ASN A 132 -8.38 12.83 13.51
CA ASN A 132 -6.98 13.27 13.62
C ASN A 132 -6.04 12.53 12.67
N ASP A 133 -6.47 11.40 12.10
CA ASP A 133 -5.69 10.63 11.13
C ASP A 133 -5.63 11.30 9.74
N GLY A 134 -6.34 12.42 9.56
CA GLY A 134 -6.38 13.18 8.32
C GLY A 134 -7.06 12.44 7.17
N ASN A 135 -6.89 12.97 5.95
CA ASN A 135 -7.44 12.37 4.73
C ASN A 135 -6.38 11.49 4.04
N ARG A 136 -6.82 10.43 3.35
CA ARG A 136 -5.97 9.58 2.50
C ARG A 136 -6.36 9.80 1.02
N ALA A 137 -6.45 8.73 0.24
CA ALA A 137 -7.01 8.80 -1.12
C ALA A 137 -8.48 9.23 -1.13
N GLY A 138 -9.20 9.00 -0.02
CA GLY A 138 -10.53 9.49 0.29
C GLY A 138 -10.54 10.36 1.57
N PRO A 139 -11.63 11.11 1.82
CA PRO A 139 -11.77 11.86 3.06
C PRO A 139 -11.94 10.93 4.27
N THR A 140 -11.70 11.44 5.48
CA THR A 140 -12.04 10.72 6.73
C THR A 140 -13.52 10.33 6.75
N LEU A 141 -13.82 9.14 7.27
CA LEU A 141 -15.19 8.68 7.50
C LEU A 141 -15.68 9.01 8.90
N HIS A 142 -14.89 9.68 9.73
CA HIS A 142 -15.37 10.18 11.02
C HIS A 142 -16.65 11.03 10.83
N GLY A 143 -17.69 10.72 11.60
CA GLY A 143 -19.00 11.35 11.50
C GLY A 143 -19.64 11.18 10.12
N ILE A 144 -19.46 10.05 9.44
CA ILE A 144 -20.02 9.88 8.08
C ILE A 144 -21.55 9.92 8.08
N PHE A 145 -22.21 9.32 9.07
CA PHE A 145 -23.67 9.24 9.06
C PHE A 145 -24.32 10.58 9.41
N GLY A 146 -25.18 11.07 8.51
CA GLY A 146 -25.77 12.42 8.53
C GLY A 146 -24.95 13.47 7.76
N ARG A 147 -23.74 13.14 7.30
CA ARG A 147 -22.86 14.09 6.61
C ARG A 147 -23.24 14.23 5.15
N LYS A 148 -23.36 15.47 4.67
CA LYS A 148 -23.55 15.76 3.24
C LYS A 148 -22.33 15.31 2.44
N ILE A 149 -22.54 14.78 1.23
CA ILE A 149 -21.45 14.46 0.30
C ILE A 149 -20.61 15.71 0.01
N ALA A 150 -19.32 15.49 -0.28
CA ALA A 150 -18.39 16.56 -0.64
C ALA A 150 -18.19 17.67 0.41
N SER A 151 -18.40 17.38 1.69
CA SER A 151 -18.43 18.41 2.75
C SER A 151 -17.24 18.44 3.71
N VAL A 152 -16.31 17.46 3.65
CA VAL A 152 -15.17 17.44 4.59
C VAL A 152 -14.24 18.63 4.30
N PRO A 153 -13.98 19.51 5.28
CA PRO A 153 -13.09 20.66 5.09
C PRO A 153 -11.67 20.23 4.67
N GLY A 154 -11.07 21.00 3.77
CA GLY A 154 -9.70 20.75 3.30
C GLY A 154 -9.53 19.54 2.37
N TYR A 155 -10.59 18.77 2.08
CA TYR A 155 -10.51 17.67 1.11
C TYR A 155 -10.85 18.12 -0.32
N HIS A 156 -9.99 17.78 -1.28
CA HIS A 156 -10.16 18.15 -2.69
C HIS A 156 -11.02 17.14 -3.46
N TYR A 157 -12.34 17.34 -3.44
CA TYR A 157 -13.27 16.51 -4.20
C TYR A 157 -13.19 16.71 -5.72
N SER A 158 -13.48 15.64 -6.46
CA SER A 158 -13.79 15.71 -7.90
C SER A 158 -14.95 16.68 -8.17
N PRO A 159 -14.95 17.44 -9.28
CA PRO A 159 -16.04 18.37 -9.59
C PRO A 159 -17.44 17.75 -9.63
N ALA A 160 -17.54 16.47 -10.02
CA ALA A 160 -18.81 15.72 -10.05
C ALA A 160 -19.47 15.64 -8.67
N PHE A 161 -18.69 15.33 -7.62
CA PHE A 161 -19.21 15.22 -6.24
C PHE A 161 -19.86 16.51 -5.74
N ARG A 162 -19.37 17.69 -6.16
CA ARG A 162 -19.90 18.99 -5.71
C ARG A 162 -21.30 19.30 -6.25
N LYS A 163 -21.73 18.59 -7.30
CA LYS A 163 -23.04 18.78 -7.94
C LYS A 163 -24.09 17.80 -7.41
N MET A 164 -23.70 16.85 -6.57
CA MET A 164 -24.57 15.82 -6.01
C MET A 164 -25.20 16.31 -4.70
N ASP A 165 -26.41 15.86 -4.44
CA ASP A 165 -27.15 16.17 -3.21
C ASP A 165 -27.45 14.88 -2.43
N ILE A 166 -26.38 14.24 -1.95
CA ILE A 166 -26.46 13.01 -1.16
C ILE A 166 -26.14 13.34 0.30
N VAL A 167 -26.92 12.80 1.22
CA VAL A 167 -26.59 12.74 2.65
C VAL A 167 -26.26 11.30 2.97
N TRP A 168 -25.09 11.06 3.57
CA TRP A 168 -24.67 9.71 3.90
C TRP A 168 -25.48 9.19 5.09
N THR A 169 -26.47 8.34 4.82
CA THR A 169 -27.17 7.50 5.79
C THR A 169 -26.72 6.04 5.64
N PRO A 170 -27.02 5.14 6.61
CA PRO A 170 -26.82 3.70 6.45
C PRO A 170 -27.31 3.16 5.10
N GLU A 171 -28.48 3.64 4.65
CA GLU A 171 -29.13 3.24 3.42
C GLU A 171 -28.33 3.72 2.20
N THR A 172 -27.97 5.00 2.13
CA THR A 172 -27.21 5.53 0.97
C THR A 172 -25.79 4.99 0.88
N VAL A 173 -25.16 4.65 2.01
CA VAL A 173 -23.84 3.99 2.02
C VAL A 173 -23.99 2.54 1.53
N SER A 174 -25.02 1.82 1.99
CA SER A 174 -25.32 0.48 1.48
C SER A 174 -25.62 0.50 -0.02
N GLU A 175 -26.44 1.45 -0.48
CA GLU A 175 -26.81 1.63 -1.88
C GLU A 175 -25.61 1.95 -2.77
N LEU A 176 -24.67 2.80 -2.30
CA LEU A 176 -23.41 3.05 -2.98
C LEU A 176 -22.65 1.76 -3.28
N PHE A 177 -22.56 0.84 -2.31
CA PHE A 177 -21.83 -0.42 -2.49
C PHE A 177 -22.65 -1.51 -3.17
N GLU A 178 -23.97 -1.40 -3.21
CA GLU A 178 -24.83 -2.27 -4.00
C GLU A 178 -24.72 -1.94 -5.50
N LEU A 179 -24.75 -0.66 -5.85
CA LEU A 179 -24.74 -0.18 -7.24
C LEU A 179 -23.33 0.07 -7.78
N GLY A 180 -22.39 0.43 -6.92
CA GLY A 180 -21.03 0.80 -7.27
C GLY A 180 -20.85 2.30 -7.57
N PRO A 181 -19.67 2.89 -7.28
CA PRO A 181 -19.40 4.31 -7.51
C PRO A 181 -19.62 4.79 -8.94
N ASN A 182 -19.40 3.98 -9.98
CA ASN A 182 -19.66 4.41 -11.36
C ASN A 182 -21.14 4.65 -11.65
N ALA A 183 -22.03 3.89 -11.01
CA ALA A 183 -23.48 4.04 -11.16
C ALA A 183 -24.03 5.08 -10.18
N TYR A 184 -23.63 5.03 -8.91
CA TYR A 184 -24.18 5.88 -7.85
C TYR A 184 -23.58 7.30 -7.84
N THR A 185 -22.30 7.42 -8.17
CA THR A 185 -21.54 8.69 -8.15
C THR A 185 -20.72 8.89 -9.44
N PRO A 186 -21.40 8.96 -10.61
CA PRO A 186 -20.75 8.96 -11.91
C PRO A 186 -19.78 10.14 -12.10
N GLY A 187 -18.67 9.88 -12.78
CA GLY A 187 -17.66 10.90 -13.11
C GLY A 187 -16.78 11.35 -11.93
N THR A 188 -16.81 10.61 -10.82
CA THR A 188 -15.93 10.85 -9.67
C THR A 188 -14.62 10.07 -9.79
N LYS A 189 -13.68 10.32 -8.88
CA LYS A 189 -12.40 9.58 -8.80
C LYS A 189 -12.46 8.44 -7.78
N MET A 190 -13.64 8.15 -7.24
CA MET A 190 -13.81 7.05 -6.30
C MET A 190 -13.61 5.72 -7.07
N PRO A 191 -12.70 4.84 -6.63
CA PRO A 191 -12.48 3.55 -7.28
C PRO A 191 -13.76 2.71 -7.28
N GLU A 192 -14.02 1.99 -8.37
CA GLU A 192 -15.16 1.08 -8.46
C GLU A 192 -15.04 -0.05 -7.43
N GLN A 193 -16.04 -0.17 -6.55
CA GLN A 193 -16.11 -1.18 -5.51
C GLN A 193 -17.57 -1.50 -5.21
N THR A 194 -17.91 -2.79 -5.25
CA THR A 194 -19.24 -3.29 -4.89
C THR A 194 -19.15 -4.38 -3.83
N ILE A 195 -20.20 -4.49 -3.02
CA ILE A 195 -20.38 -5.53 -2.01
C ILE A 195 -21.73 -6.17 -2.29
N SER A 196 -21.72 -7.26 -3.05
CA SER A 196 -22.96 -7.90 -3.53
C SER A 196 -23.77 -8.56 -2.42
N ASN A 197 -23.10 -9.12 -1.41
CA ASN A 197 -23.74 -9.75 -0.26
C ASN A 197 -24.35 -8.68 0.67
N ALA A 198 -25.65 -8.80 0.95
CA ALA A 198 -26.36 -7.85 1.80
C ALA A 198 -25.92 -7.89 3.28
N GLU A 199 -25.52 -9.06 3.80
CA GLU A 199 -25.01 -9.16 5.17
C GLU A 199 -23.63 -8.51 5.30
N ASP A 200 -22.76 -8.63 4.30
CA ASP A 200 -21.47 -7.93 4.30
C ASP A 200 -21.65 -6.41 4.25
N ARG A 201 -22.64 -5.91 3.50
CA ARG A 201 -23.03 -4.49 3.55
C ARG A 201 -23.53 -4.11 4.94
N ALA A 202 -24.42 -4.91 5.53
CA ALA A 202 -24.94 -4.65 6.86
C ALA A 202 -23.81 -4.64 7.93
N ALA A 203 -22.85 -5.55 7.83
CA ALA A 203 -21.66 -5.62 8.68
C ALA A 203 -20.82 -4.35 8.56
N LEU A 204 -20.51 -3.90 7.33
CA LEU A 204 -19.79 -2.64 7.10
C LEU A 204 -20.52 -1.45 7.72
N ILE A 205 -21.85 -1.37 7.56
CA ILE A 205 -22.66 -0.31 8.16
C ILE A 205 -22.57 -0.34 9.69
N ARG A 206 -22.77 -1.50 10.33
CA ARG A 206 -22.66 -1.66 11.80
C ARG A 206 -21.29 -1.23 12.30
N PHE A 207 -20.23 -1.65 11.60
CA PHE A 207 -18.86 -1.26 11.94
C PHE A 207 -18.65 0.25 11.84
N LEU A 208 -19.03 0.88 10.72
CA LEU A 208 -18.92 2.33 10.56
C LEU A 208 -19.75 3.07 11.61
N GLN A 209 -20.94 2.57 11.95
CA GLN A 209 -21.80 3.19 12.97
C GLN A 209 -21.17 3.10 14.36
N ALA A 210 -20.41 2.05 14.65
CA ALA A 210 -19.71 1.92 15.92
C ALA A 210 -18.50 2.86 15.98
N GLU A 211 -17.70 2.92 14.91
CA GLU A 211 -16.35 3.49 14.89
C GLU A 211 -16.24 4.92 14.36
N THR A 212 -17.32 5.49 13.83
CA THR A 212 -17.32 6.85 13.26
C THR A 212 -18.24 7.82 14.00
N ARG A 213 -18.72 7.47 15.19
CA ARG A 213 -19.59 8.36 15.99
C ARG A 213 -18.86 9.64 16.36
N THR A 214 -19.60 10.74 16.33
CA THR A 214 -19.23 11.99 16.99
C THR A 214 -19.84 11.95 18.38
N ASP A 215 -19.03 12.15 19.43
CA ASP A 215 -19.52 12.32 20.80
C ASP A 215 -20.49 13.53 20.94
#